data_AF-K2DHV6-F1
#
_entry.id   AF-K2DHV6-F1
#
_cell.length_a   1.000
_cell.length_b   1.000
_cell.length_c   1.000
_cell.angle_alpha   90.00
_cell.angle_beta   90.00
_cell.angle_gamma   90.00
#
_symmetry.space_group_name_H-M   'P 1'
#
loop_
_entity.id
_entity.type
_entity.pdbx_description
1 polymer ?
#
loop_
_entity_poly.entity_id
_entity_poly.type
_entity_poly.pdbx_seq_one_letter_code
_entity_poly.pdbx_strand_id
1 'polypeptide(L)'
;MAEKIFEEDHKGYKNLFLQIFQLKNFLVCVGGGAVFVPLYADQATWPRVLPIFYLWGTFVAIWFVLVLLIYKGELENRLLGYLMSLLEKIIPVAFVVFALYLILVPLEYKDIIGVSILFIFTIFRFRNNNKIDIAQKSDKSDLHSNFEGWVATETNNEQGTNFKEINLNGKPIKKLEFRIKPLTPFWRAGFKLTDPNGSILPLRTKNSLLFHVGSWETRDKFGATGYRDGEWDKNLNKTINFKNSDYITIKFQVKSKNFIECYINGKLEYKPTEIINPRILEKVFLVAWGDGNPYRVEFDKISYSIK
;
A
#
# COMPACT_ATOMS: atom_id res chain seq x y z
N MET A 1 -21.26 24.97 -14.87
CA MET A 1 -20.89 23.71 -14.18
C MET A 1 -19.37 23.49 -14.14
N ALA A 2 -18.63 23.85 -15.20
CA ALA A 2 -17.16 23.80 -15.22
C ALA A 2 -16.47 24.77 -14.24
N GLU A 3 -17.05 25.94 -13.94
CA GLU A 3 -16.50 26.89 -12.95
C GLU A 3 -16.48 26.35 -11.50
N LYS A 4 -17.48 25.54 -11.11
CA LYS A 4 -17.54 24.96 -9.75
C LYS A 4 -16.47 23.91 -9.49
N ILE A 5 -16.07 23.18 -10.53
CA ILE A 5 -15.03 22.13 -10.44
C ILE A 5 -13.64 22.79 -10.33
N PHE A 6 -13.43 23.93 -10.98
CA PHE A 6 -12.19 24.70 -10.90
C PHE A 6 -12.01 25.40 -9.52
N GLU A 7 -13.10 25.81 -8.89
CA GLU A 7 -13.09 26.40 -7.53
C GLU A 7 -12.78 25.37 -6.42
N GLU A 8 -13.27 24.13 -6.54
CA GLU A 8 -13.01 23.07 -5.55
C GLU A 8 -11.55 22.60 -5.57
N ASP A 9 -10.94 22.45 -6.74
CA ASP A 9 -9.53 22.08 -6.85
C ASP A 9 -8.61 23.17 -6.29
N HIS A 10 -8.89 24.46 -6.54
CA HIS A 10 -8.11 25.55 -5.96
C HIS A 10 -8.24 25.66 -4.43
N LYS A 11 -9.37 25.24 -3.85
CA LYS A 11 -9.56 25.19 -2.39
C LYS A 11 -8.67 24.14 -1.73
N GLY A 12 -8.51 22.97 -2.37
CA GLY A 12 -7.60 21.91 -1.93
C GLY A 12 -6.13 22.33 -1.95
N TYR A 13 -5.68 22.95 -3.05
CA TYR A 13 -4.31 23.45 -3.16
C TYR A 13 -3.99 24.59 -2.19
N LYS A 14 -4.96 25.49 -1.93
CA LYS A 14 -4.79 26.58 -0.98
C LYS A 14 -4.65 26.08 0.47
N ASN A 15 -5.41 25.04 0.83
CA ASN A 15 -5.28 24.38 2.13
C ASN A 15 -3.93 23.65 2.27
N LEU A 16 -3.50 22.92 1.25
CA LEU A 16 -2.20 22.22 1.27
C LEU A 16 -1.03 23.21 1.35
N PHE A 17 -1.10 24.33 0.63
CA PHE A 17 -0.08 25.38 0.68
C PHE A 17 -0.01 26.06 2.05
N LEU A 18 -1.15 26.40 2.66
CA LEU A 18 -1.20 26.93 4.02
C LEU A 18 -0.62 25.94 5.04
N GLN A 19 -0.91 24.64 4.89
CA GLN A 19 -0.40 23.58 5.77
C GLN A 19 1.12 23.40 5.64
N ILE A 20 1.67 23.41 4.42
CA ILE A 20 3.12 23.35 4.19
C ILE A 20 3.80 24.62 4.72
N PHE A 21 3.20 25.79 4.54
CA PHE A 21 3.71 27.06 5.04
C PHE A 21 3.72 27.11 6.58
N GLN A 22 2.66 26.63 7.24
CA GLN A 22 2.59 26.50 8.70
C GLN A 22 3.62 25.50 9.24
N LEU A 23 3.82 24.36 8.56
CA LEU A 23 4.82 23.36 8.97
C LEU A 23 6.26 23.88 8.82
N LYS A 24 6.55 24.63 7.74
CA LYS A 24 7.88 25.22 7.50
C LYS A 24 8.22 26.27 8.55
N ASN A 25 7.30 27.19 8.84
CA ASN A 25 7.51 28.21 9.87
C ASN A 25 7.63 27.60 11.26
N PHE A 26 6.89 26.51 11.54
CA PHE A 26 7.01 25.77 12.78
C PHE A 26 8.37 25.05 12.91
N LEU A 27 8.88 24.40 11.86
CA LEU A 27 10.21 23.79 11.86
C LEU A 27 11.32 24.84 12.08
N VAL A 28 11.15 26.05 11.57
CA VAL A 28 12.07 27.18 11.84
C VAL A 28 11.97 27.61 13.32
N CYS A 29 10.76 27.68 13.91
CA CYS A 29 10.59 27.99 15.33
C CYS A 29 11.13 26.87 16.25
N VAL A 30 10.93 25.60 15.90
CA VAL A 30 11.38 24.45 16.69
C VAL A 30 12.89 24.26 16.58
N GLY A 31 13.43 24.36 15.36
CA GLY A 31 14.87 24.32 15.10
C GLY A 31 15.59 25.50 15.73
N GLY A 32 15.00 26.71 15.68
CA GLY A 32 15.53 27.90 16.34
C GLY A 32 15.58 27.74 17.86
N GLY A 33 14.49 27.31 18.50
CA GLY A 33 14.46 27.11 19.96
C GLY A 33 15.45 26.05 20.47
N ALA A 34 15.60 24.95 19.73
CA ALA A 34 16.52 23.86 20.10
C ALA A 34 18.00 24.23 19.97
N VAL A 35 18.33 25.11 19.02
CA VAL A 35 19.73 25.52 18.74
C VAL A 35 20.13 26.71 19.60
N PHE A 36 19.25 27.70 19.83
CA PHE A 36 19.64 28.93 20.51
C PHE A 36 19.75 28.82 22.05
N VAL A 37 19.04 27.90 22.69
CA VAL A 37 19.04 27.79 24.16
C VAL A 37 20.33 27.14 24.73
N PRO A 38 20.88 26.05 24.14
CA PRO A 38 22.12 25.45 24.65
C PRO A 38 23.39 26.23 24.27
N LEU A 39 23.36 27.01 23.17
CA LEU A 39 24.53 27.71 22.64
C LEU A 39 24.91 28.99 23.41
N TYR A 40 24.00 29.54 24.21
CA TYR A 40 24.19 30.83 24.89
C TYR A 40 24.06 30.81 26.41
N ALA A 41 23.72 29.66 27.01
CA ALA A 41 23.66 29.53 28.46
C ALA A 41 25.01 29.03 29.00
N ASP A 42 25.67 29.84 29.82
CA ASP A 42 26.80 29.36 30.62
C ASP A 42 26.31 28.37 31.70
N GLN A 43 27.24 27.61 32.31
CA GLN A 43 26.88 26.64 33.35
C GLN A 43 26.17 27.26 34.57
N ALA A 44 26.36 28.56 34.84
CA ALA A 44 25.76 29.26 35.97
C ALA A 44 24.30 29.69 35.72
N THR A 45 23.93 29.89 34.46
CA THR A 45 22.58 30.34 34.04
C THR A 45 21.65 29.18 33.67
N TRP A 46 22.19 28.00 33.39
CA TRP A 46 21.43 26.80 33.03
C TRP A 46 20.25 26.48 33.96
N PRO A 47 20.39 26.52 35.31
CA PRO A 47 19.26 26.22 36.22
C PRO A 47 18.07 27.18 36.06
N ARG A 48 18.29 28.40 35.58
CA ARG A 48 17.23 29.40 35.34
C ARG A 48 16.53 29.21 34.00
N VAL A 49 17.24 28.67 33.00
CA VAL A 49 16.73 28.47 31.64
C VAL A 49 16.08 27.09 31.48
N LEU A 50 16.49 26.12 32.30
CA LEU A 50 15.99 24.75 32.28
C LEU A 50 14.45 24.62 32.39
N PRO A 51 13.74 25.37 33.26
CA PRO A 51 12.28 25.31 33.31
C PRO A 51 11.62 25.80 32.02
N ILE A 52 12.18 26.84 31.40
CA ILE A 52 11.67 27.41 30.13
C ILE A 52 11.87 26.39 29.00
N PHE A 53 13.01 25.69 28.99
CA PHE A 53 13.29 24.63 28.02
C PHE A 53 12.34 23.44 28.17
N TYR A 54 12.04 23.00 29.41
CA TYR A 54 11.04 21.96 29.66
C TYR A 54 9.64 22.39 29.23
N LEU A 55 9.25 23.64 29.50
CA LEU A 55 7.94 24.17 29.12
C LEU A 55 7.80 24.21 27.59
N TRP A 56 8.86 24.65 26.90
CA TRP A 56 8.94 24.65 25.43
C TRP A 56 8.87 23.23 24.86
N GLY A 57 9.66 22.28 25.38
CA GLY A 57 9.64 20.88 24.95
C GLY A 57 8.27 20.22 25.16
N THR A 58 7.60 20.55 26.27
CA THR A 58 6.24 20.08 26.56
C THR A 58 5.23 20.66 25.56
N PHE A 59 5.35 21.93 25.20
CA PHE A 59 4.49 22.57 24.21
C PHE A 59 4.66 21.96 22.81
N VAL A 60 5.90 21.66 22.42
CA VAL A 60 6.21 20.94 21.15
C VAL A 60 5.60 19.53 21.16
N ALA A 61 5.71 18.81 22.28
CA ALA A 61 5.14 17.47 22.41
C ALA A 61 3.59 17.48 22.33
N ILE A 62 2.93 18.40 23.03
CA ILE A 62 1.46 18.57 22.99
C ILE A 62 0.99 18.91 21.58
N TRP A 63 1.68 19.84 20.91
CA TRP A 63 1.36 20.21 19.53
C TRP A 63 1.52 19.01 18.58
N PHE A 64 2.60 18.24 18.72
CA PHE A 64 2.83 17.03 17.92
C PHE A 64 1.71 16.00 18.12
N VAL A 65 1.27 15.79 19.36
CA VAL A 65 0.11 14.92 19.67
C VAL A 65 -1.18 15.46 19.05
N LEU A 66 -1.42 16.77 19.09
CA LEU A 66 -2.60 17.39 18.45
C LEU A 66 -2.59 17.23 16.93
N VAL A 67 -1.44 17.37 16.28
CA VAL A 67 -1.29 17.07 14.84
C VAL A 67 -1.58 15.59 14.57
N LEU A 68 -1.02 14.66 15.36
CA LEU A 68 -1.31 13.24 15.21
C LEU A 68 -2.81 12.91 15.39
N LEU A 69 -3.49 13.61 16.31
CA LEU A 69 -4.93 13.43 16.55
C LEU A 69 -5.80 14.01 15.43
N ILE A 70 -5.49 15.21 14.92
CA ILE A 70 -6.24 15.86 13.84
C ILE A 70 -6.12 15.08 12.53
N TYR A 71 -4.95 14.46 12.28
CA TYR A 71 -4.68 13.82 11.00
C TYR A 71 -4.76 12.27 11.04
N LYS A 72 -5.31 11.69 12.11
CA LYS A 72 -5.35 10.24 12.38
C LYS A 72 -5.84 9.36 11.21
N GLY A 73 -6.69 9.86 10.31
CA GLY A 73 -7.18 9.10 9.15
C GLY A 73 -6.32 9.14 7.88
N GLU A 74 -5.47 10.17 7.71
CA GLU A 74 -4.75 10.44 6.46
C GLU A 74 -3.22 10.41 6.63
N LEU A 75 -2.74 10.62 7.86
CA LEU A 75 -1.32 10.62 8.22
C LEU A 75 -0.73 9.21 8.40
N GLU A 76 -1.53 8.20 8.76
CA GLU A 76 -1.04 6.86 9.13
C GLU A 76 -0.25 6.17 8.02
N ASN A 77 -0.57 6.38 6.74
CA ASN A 77 0.14 5.70 5.65
C ASN A 77 1.33 6.48 5.08
N ARG A 78 1.29 7.82 5.14
CA ARG A 78 2.36 8.67 4.56
C ARG A 78 3.43 9.03 5.58
N LEU A 79 3.05 9.26 6.84
CA LEU A 79 4.00 9.60 7.90
C LEU A 79 4.80 8.37 8.34
N LEU A 80 4.20 7.18 8.41
CA LEU A 80 4.93 5.94 8.73
C LEU A 80 6.00 5.62 7.68
N GLY A 81 5.70 5.83 6.39
CA GLY A 81 6.70 5.67 5.34
C GLY A 81 7.86 6.66 5.46
N TYR A 82 7.55 7.93 5.74
CA TYR A 82 8.57 8.97 5.92
C TYR A 82 9.37 8.81 7.22
N LEU A 83 8.72 8.48 8.35
CA LEU A 83 9.36 8.19 9.63
C LEU A 83 10.24 6.96 9.55
N MET A 84 9.81 5.89 8.89
CA MET A 84 10.66 4.70 8.71
C MET A 84 11.87 5.01 7.83
N SER A 85 11.70 5.78 6.75
CA SER A 85 12.82 6.26 5.91
C SER A 85 13.79 7.18 6.66
N LEU A 86 13.27 8.04 7.54
CA LEU A 86 14.08 8.94 8.37
C LEU A 86 14.80 8.18 9.48
N LEU A 87 14.11 7.24 10.14
CA LEU A 87 14.68 6.36 11.17
C LEU A 87 15.79 5.47 10.59
N GLU A 88 15.61 4.91 9.39
CA GLU A 88 16.66 4.15 8.68
C GLU A 88 17.93 4.99 8.43
N LYS A 89 17.78 6.30 8.23
CA LYS A 89 18.91 7.22 8.03
C LYS A 89 19.54 7.70 9.35
N ILE A 90 18.74 7.88 10.39
CA ILE A 90 19.19 8.40 11.69
C ILE A 90 19.81 7.29 12.56
N ILE A 91 19.30 6.06 12.52
CA ILE A 91 19.79 4.94 13.33
C ILE A 91 21.29 4.69 13.17
N PRO A 92 21.87 4.65 11.95
CA PRO A 92 23.31 4.46 11.77
C PRO A 92 24.13 5.60 12.37
N VAL A 93 23.68 6.85 12.20
CA VAL A 93 24.35 8.04 12.75
C VAL A 93 24.30 8.03 14.27
N ALA A 94 23.14 7.72 14.85
CA ALA A 94 22.97 7.57 16.29
C ALA A 94 23.86 6.45 16.86
N PHE A 95 24.03 5.35 16.14
CA PHE A 95 24.92 4.25 16.54
C PHE A 95 26.39 4.68 16.54
N VAL A 96 26.82 5.45 15.53
CA VAL A 96 28.18 6.00 15.46
C VAL A 96 28.43 7.01 16.58
N VAL A 97 27.49 7.92 16.83
CA VAL A 97 27.59 8.90 17.92
C VAL A 97 27.63 8.20 19.27
N PHE A 98 26.81 7.17 19.47
CA PHE A 98 26.82 6.35 20.68
C PHE A 98 28.15 5.60 20.84
N ALA A 99 28.68 5.00 19.77
CA ALA A 99 29.98 4.33 19.82
C ALA A 99 31.12 5.30 20.16
N LEU A 100 31.12 6.51 19.57
CA LEU A 100 32.08 7.57 19.89
C LEU A 100 31.94 8.03 21.34
N TYR A 101 30.72 8.19 21.85
CA TYR A 101 30.46 8.49 23.25
C TYR A 101 31.06 7.41 24.16
N LEU A 102 30.85 6.12 23.85
CA LEU A 102 31.42 5.01 24.61
C LEU A 102 32.96 4.96 24.60
N ILE A 103 33.59 5.39 23.51
CA ILE A 103 35.05 5.50 23.41
C ILE A 103 35.57 6.66 24.28
N LEU A 104 34.85 7.78 24.32
CA LEU A 104 35.22 9.00 25.03
C LEU A 104 34.86 8.98 26.53
N VAL A 105 34.02 8.05 26.97
CA VAL A 105 33.65 7.92 28.39
C VAL A 105 34.87 7.46 29.22
N PRO A 106 35.23 8.18 30.29
CA PRO A 106 36.31 7.80 31.20
C PRO A 106 36.12 6.38 31.73
N LEU A 107 37.22 5.64 31.89
CA LEU A 107 37.25 4.23 32.29
C LEU A 107 36.39 3.92 33.53
N GLU A 108 36.29 4.88 34.46
CA GLU A 108 35.54 4.78 35.72
C GLU A 108 34.01 4.61 35.54
N TYR A 109 33.45 4.95 34.38
CA TYR A 109 32.01 4.83 34.09
C TYR A 109 31.67 3.63 33.19
N LYS A 110 32.67 2.86 32.74
CA LYS A 110 32.45 1.73 31.82
C LYS A 110 31.70 0.57 32.47
N ASP A 111 31.84 0.39 33.78
CA ASP A 111 31.14 -0.68 34.51
C ASP A 111 29.63 -0.42 34.59
N ILE A 112 29.21 0.83 34.80
CA ILE A 112 27.79 1.24 34.84
C ILE A 112 27.14 1.09 33.46
N ILE A 113 27.89 1.41 32.39
CA ILE A 113 27.42 1.26 31.02
C ILE A 113 27.36 -0.22 30.62
N GLY A 114 28.33 -1.03 31.04
CA GLY A 114 28.33 -2.48 30.83
C GLY A 114 27.09 -3.13 31.44
N VAL A 115 26.71 -2.75 32.66
CA VAL A 115 25.49 -3.22 33.34
C VAL A 115 24.23 -2.77 32.58
N SER A 116 24.19 -1.52 32.09
CA SER A 116 23.04 -0.99 31.34
C SER A 116 22.83 -1.68 29.99
N ILE A 117 23.92 -1.97 29.26
CA ILE A 117 23.87 -2.73 28.00
C ILE A 117 23.45 -4.17 28.27
N LEU A 118 23.97 -4.81 29.33
CA LEU A 118 23.55 -6.15 29.72
C LEU A 118 22.05 -6.19 30.05
N PHE A 119 21.54 -5.20 30.77
CA PHE A 119 20.13 -5.10 31.13
C PHE A 119 19.22 -4.97 29.90
N ILE A 120 19.58 -4.10 28.94
CA ILE A 120 18.86 -3.97 27.67
C ILE A 120 18.91 -5.26 26.86
N PHE A 121 20.07 -5.92 26.77
CA PHE A 121 20.23 -7.18 26.07
C PHE A 121 19.41 -8.31 26.71
N THR A 122 19.32 -8.32 28.04
CA THR A 122 18.52 -9.29 28.81
C THR A 122 17.03 -9.08 28.56
N ILE A 123 16.55 -7.82 28.55
CA ILE A 123 15.16 -7.49 28.18
C ILE A 123 14.85 -7.91 26.74
N PHE A 124 15.75 -7.63 25.81
CA PHE A 124 15.57 -8.00 24.41
C PHE A 124 15.54 -9.52 24.21
N ARG A 125 16.43 -10.25 24.90
CA ARG A 125 16.48 -11.71 24.85
C ARG A 125 15.29 -12.36 25.54
N PHE A 126 14.82 -11.80 26.66
CA PHE A 126 13.59 -12.23 27.33
C PHE A 126 12.36 -12.02 26.44
N ARG A 127 12.30 -10.90 25.72
CA ARG A 127 11.23 -10.62 24.75
C ARG A 127 11.29 -11.51 23.50
N ASN A 128 12.48 -11.95 23.10
CA ASN A 128 12.66 -12.87 21.98
C ASN A 128 12.37 -14.33 22.37
N ASN A 129 12.62 -14.72 23.63
CA ASN A 129 12.27 -16.04 24.18
C ASN A 129 10.78 -16.15 24.55
N ASN A 130 10.10 -15.04 24.84
CA ASN A 130 8.65 -14.98 25.02
C ASN A 130 7.88 -14.74 23.71
N LYS A 131 8.48 -15.00 22.55
CA LYS A 131 7.68 -15.41 21.39
C LYS A 131 7.11 -16.79 21.70
N ILE A 132 6.00 -16.75 22.43
CA ILE A 132 5.01 -17.82 22.51
C ILE A 132 4.87 -18.37 21.10
N ASP A 133 5.16 -19.66 20.94
CA ASP A 133 4.65 -20.48 19.87
C ASP A 133 3.12 -20.37 19.92
N ILE A 134 2.59 -19.32 19.30
CA ILE A 134 1.24 -19.34 18.78
C ILE A 134 1.35 -20.32 17.64
N ALA A 135 1.22 -21.60 18.01
CA ALA A 135 0.79 -22.64 17.11
C ALA A 135 -0.25 -22.00 16.20
N GLN A 136 0.05 -22.02 14.89
CA GLN A 136 -0.90 -21.70 13.85
C GLN A 136 -2.11 -22.60 14.06
N LYS A 137 -3.03 -22.15 14.92
CA LYS A 137 -4.39 -22.62 14.94
C LYS A 137 -4.91 -22.15 13.59
N SER A 138 -4.94 -23.10 12.67
CA SER A 138 -5.64 -23.05 11.40
C SER A 138 -6.98 -22.36 11.63
N ASP A 139 -7.02 -21.05 11.43
CA ASP A 139 -8.26 -20.33 11.24
C ASP A 139 -8.77 -20.79 9.87
N LYS A 140 -9.58 -21.83 9.94
CA LYS A 140 -10.57 -22.19 8.93
C LYS A 140 -11.49 -20.98 8.73
N SER A 141 -11.06 -20.03 7.91
CA SER A 141 -11.95 -19.07 7.26
C SER A 141 -11.73 -19.05 5.75
N ASP A 142 -11.33 -20.18 5.17
CA ASP A 142 -11.41 -20.40 3.72
C ASP A 142 -12.88 -20.68 3.38
N LEU A 143 -13.71 -19.64 3.43
CA LEU A 143 -15.01 -19.67 2.80
C LEU A 143 -14.77 -19.64 1.28
N HIS A 144 -14.51 -20.81 0.71
CA HIS A 144 -14.47 -21.02 -0.73
C HIS A 144 -15.91 -20.95 -1.25
N SER A 145 -16.37 -19.74 -1.57
CA SER A 145 -17.60 -19.58 -2.34
C SER A 145 -17.28 -19.86 -3.81
N ASN A 146 -17.91 -20.92 -4.33
CA ASN A 146 -17.94 -21.19 -5.75
C ASN A 146 -18.98 -20.28 -6.39
N PHE A 147 -18.57 -19.57 -7.42
CA PHE A 147 -19.44 -18.73 -8.19
C PHE A 147 -19.77 -19.44 -9.50
N GLU A 148 -21.05 -19.46 -9.88
CA GLU A 148 -21.48 -20.13 -11.11
C GLU A 148 -20.79 -19.52 -12.33
N GLY A 149 -20.46 -20.38 -13.30
CA GLY A 149 -19.85 -19.97 -14.55
C GLY A 149 -20.67 -18.88 -15.24
N TRP A 150 -19.99 -18.03 -16.00
CA TRP A 150 -20.60 -16.85 -16.61
C TRP A 150 -20.03 -16.63 -18.01
N VAL A 151 -20.89 -16.37 -18.98
CA VAL A 151 -20.48 -16.02 -20.34
C VAL A 151 -20.63 -14.51 -20.52
N ALA A 152 -19.52 -13.86 -20.87
CA ALA A 152 -19.45 -12.44 -21.15
C ALA A 152 -19.52 -12.20 -22.67
N THR A 153 -20.44 -11.33 -23.08
CA THR A 153 -20.60 -10.81 -24.43
C THR A 153 -20.72 -9.29 -24.39
N GLU A 154 -20.59 -8.63 -25.54
CA GLU A 154 -20.77 -7.18 -25.67
C GLU A 154 -22.04 -6.65 -24.98
N THR A 155 -21.93 -5.45 -24.44
CA THR A 155 -23.03 -4.72 -23.79
C THR A 155 -23.12 -3.32 -24.38
N ASN A 156 -24.21 -2.60 -24.09
CA ASN A 156 -24.48 -1.27 -24.63
C ASN A 156 -23.77 -0.12 -23.88
N ASN A 157 -22.74 -0.40 -23.06
CA ASN A 157 -21.98 0.69 -22.42
C ASN A 157 -20.87 1.23 -23.32
N GLU A 158 -20.32 2.39 -22.96
CA GLU A 158 -19.33 3.14 -23.75
C GLU A 158 -18.08 2.35 -24.14
N GLN A 159 -17.73 1.28 -23.42
CA GLN A 159 -16.56 0.45 -23.69
C GLN A 159 -16.91 -0.95 -24.21
N GLY A 160 -18.21 -1.24 -24.40
CA GLY A 160 -18.71 -2.57 -24.73
C GLY A 160 -18.42 -3.63 -23.66
N THR A 161 -18.03 -3.22 -22.46
CA THR A 161 -17.49 -4.10 -21.42
C THR A 161 -18.60 -4.86 -20.72
N ASN A 162 -18.43 -6.15 -20.50
CA ASN A 162 -19.29 -6.91 -19.62
C ASN A 162 -18.54 -7.22 -18.33
N PHE A 163 -19.22 -7.09 -17.21
CA PHE A 163 -18.60 -7.24 -15.91
C PHE A 163 -19.56 -7.87 -14.92
N LYS A 164 -19.00 -8.58 -13.96
CA LYS A 164 -19.74 -9.19 -12.87
C LYS A 164 -19.00 -8.98 -11.56
N GLU A 165 -19.67 -8.39 -10.59
CA GLU A 165 -19.11 -8.17 -9.26
C GLU A 165 -19.05 -9.47 -8.48
N ILE A 166 -17.96 -9.70 -7.75
CA ILE A 166 -17.91 -10.75 -6.75
C ILE A 166 -18.27 -10.10 -5.42
N ASN A 167 -19.39 -10.54 -4.82
CA ASN A 167 -19.82 -10.01 -3.53
C ASN A 167 -18.86 -10.49 -2.42
N LEU A 168 -18.04 -9.57 -1.91
CA LEU A 168 -17.09 -9.84 -0.83
C LEU A 168 -17.68 -9.53 0.56
N ASN A 169 -18.95 -9.12 0.66
CA ASN A 169 -19.61 -8.68 1.89
C ASN A 169 -18.80 -7.64 2.68
N GLY A 170 -18.19 -6.69 1.95
CA GLY A 170 -17.35 -5.63 2.53
C GLY A 170 -16.01 -6.09 3.11
N LYS A 171 -15.62 -7.35 2.92
CA LYS A 171 -14.34 -7.88 3.40
C LYS A 171 -13.27 -7.81 2.32
N PRO A 172 -11.99 -7.56 2.67
CA PRO A 172 -10.92 -7.55 1.70
C PRO A 172 -10.70 -8.94 1.08
N ILE A 173 -10.57 -9.00 -0.23
CA ILE A 173 -10.20 -10.23 -0.93
C ILE A 173 -8.76 -10.63 -0.61
N LYS A 174 -8.54 -11.94 -0.47
CA LYS A 174 -7.24 -12.57 -0.20
C LYS A 174 -6.74 -13.33 -1.42
N LYS A 175 -7.61 -14.08 -2.10
CA LYS A 175 -7.30 -14.82 -3.32
C LYS A 175 -8.51 -14.86 -4.24
N LEU A 176 -8.27 -14.91 -5.54
CA LEU A 176 -9.26 -15.20 -6.58
C LEU A 176 -8.60 -16.11 -7.59
N GLU A 177 -9.32 -17.13 -8.03
CA GLU A 177 -8.92 -18.05 -9.07
C GLU A 177 -10.13 -18.32 -9.95
N PHE A 178 -9.95 -18.23 -11.26
CA PHE A 178 -10.96 -18.53 -12.26
C PHE A 178 -10.28 -19.00 -13.53
N ARG A 179 -11.02 -19.57 -14.46
CA ARG A 179 -10.50 -19.80 -15.79
C ARG A 179 -11.40 -19.15 -16.82
N ILE A 180 -10.80 -18.88 -17.96
CA ILE A 180 -11.47 -18.25 -19.08
C ILE A 180 -11.26 -19.08 -20.34
N LYS A 181 -12.27 -19.09 -21.21
CA LYS A 181 -12.19 -19.69 -22.53
C LYS A 181 -12.70 -18.68 -23.57
N PRO A 182 -11.83 -18.16 -24.44
CA PRO A 182 -12.25 -17.26 -25.51
C PRO A 182 -12.95 -18.04 -26.62
N LEU A 183 -14.09 -17.53 -27.07
CA LEU A 183 -14.89 -18.11 -28.17
C LEU A 183 -14.80 -17.27 -29.45
N THR A 184 -14.10 -16.14 -29.41
CA THR A 184 -13.86 -15.19 -30.51
C THR A 184 -12.36 -14.86 -30.65
N PRO A 185 -11.89 -14.39 -31.82
CA PRO A 185 -10.49 -13.98 -32.01
C PRO A 185 -10.08 -12.75 -31.20
N PHE A 186 -10.95 -11.75 -31.13
CA PHE A 186 -10.73 -10.52 -30.37
C PHE A 186 -11.41 -10.64 -29.02
N TRP A 187 -10.63 -10.47 -27.96
CA TRP A 187 -11.13 -10.57 -26.60
C TRP A 187 -10.07 -10.08 -25.61
N ARG A 188 -10.54 -9.50 -24.51
CA ARG A 188 -9.78 -9.27 -23.28
C ARG A 188 -10.64 -9.73 -22.13
N ALA A 189 -10.01 -10.34 -21.13
CA ALA A 189 -10.70 -10.76 -19.92
C ALA A 189 -9.75 -10.81 -18.73
N GLY A 190 -10.29 -10.56 -17.55
CA GLY A 190 -9.52 -10.54 -16.31
C GLY A 190 -10.35 -10.05 -15.14
N PHE A 191 -9.70 -9.29 -14.25
CA PHE A 191 -10.34 -8.72 -13.08
C PHE A 191 -9.95 -7.27 -12.85
N LYS A 192 -10.85 -6.51 -12.21
CA LYS A 192 -10.62 -5.15 -11.73
C LYS A 192 -10.85 -5.09 -10.22
N LEU A 193 -9.90 -4.53 -9.50
CA LEU A 193 -10.01 -4.13 -8.09
C LEU A 193 -10.20 -2.62 -8.03
N THR A 194 -11.11 -2.14 -7.17
CA THR A 194 -11.36 -0.71 -7.01
C THR A 194 -11.79 -0.40 -5.60
N ASP A 195 -11.69 0.87 -5.19
CA ASP A 195 -12.22 1.33 -3.90
C ASP A 195 -13.73 0.99 -3.77
N PRO A 196 -14.28 0.74 -2.58
CA PRO A 196 -15.72 0.54 -2.36
C PRO A 196 -16.62 1.53 -3.10
N ASN A 197 -16.23 2.81 -3.12
CA ASN A 197 -16.95 3.89 -3.79
C ASN A 197 -16.52 4.12 -5.24
N GLY A 198 -15.58 3.32 -5.73
CA GLY A 198 -15.05 3.40 -7.09
C GLY A 198 -16.00 2.84 -8.14
N SER A 199 -15.84 3.37 -9.36
CA SER A 199 -16.57 2.94 -10.55
C SER A 199 -15.84 1.81 -11.28
N ILE A 200 -16.61 0.88 -11.85
CA ILE A 200 -16.12 -0.15 -12.77
C ILE A 200 -15.73 0.43 -14.13
N LEU A 201 -16.45 1.46 -14.60
CA LEU A 201 -16.18 2.15 -15.86
C LEU A 201 -15.75 3.62 -15.63
N PRO A 202 -14.76 4.14 -16.38
CA PRO A 202 -13.94 3.41 -17.35
C PRO A 202 -13.09 2.31 -16.69
N LEU A 203 -12.66 1.30 -17.45
CA LEU A 203 -11.87 0.19 -16.92
C LEU A 203 -10.54 0.67 -16.30
N ARG A 204 -9.97 1.75 -16.84
CA ARG A 204 -8.74 2.38 -16.36
C ARG A 204 -9.09 3.59 -15.48
N THR A 205 -8.95 3.44 -14.17
CA THR A 205 -9.31 4.48 -13.19
C THR A 205 -8.25 4.62 -12.11
N LYS A 206 -8.19 5.79 -11.46
CA LYS A 206 -7.42 5.96 -10.23
C LYS A 206 -7.93 5.05 -9.11
N ASN A 207 -7.07 4.75 -8.14
CA ASN A 207 -7.35 3.87 -7.00
C ASN A 207 -7.92 2.52 -7.47
N SER A 208 -7.25 1.92 -8.45
CA SER A 208 -7.68 0.65 -9.01
C SER A 208 -6.52 -0.17 -9.54
N LEU A 209 -6.72 -1.49 -9.59
CA LEU A 209 -5.85 -2.40 -10.30
C LEU A 209 -6.69 -3.16 -11.32
N LEU A 210 -6.35 -3.03 -12.59
CA LEU A 210 -6.90 -3.86 -13.67
C LEU A 210 -5.83 -4.84 -14.11
N PHE A 211 -6.12 -6.14 -14.08
CA PHE A 211 -5.27 -7.17 -14.65
C PHE A 211 -6.08 -7.95 -15.67
N HIS A 212 -5.56 -8.11 -16.88
CA HIS A 212 -6.23 -8.88 -17.90
C HIS A 212 -5.25 -9.59 -18.83
N VAL A 213 -5.76 -10.60 -19.52
CA VAL A 213 -5.14 -11.18 -20.69
C VAL A 213 -6.03 -10.91 -21.90
N GLY A 214 -5.48 -10.94 -23.10
CA GLY A 214 -6.27 -10.80 -24.30
C GLY A 214 -5.49 -10.86 -25.59
N SER A 215 -6.21 -11.06 -26.69
CA SER A 215 -5.66 -11.11 -28.03
C SER A 215 -6.16 -9.95 -28.89
N TRP A 216 -5.28 -9.52 -29.80
CA TRP A 216 -5.49 -8.43 -30.75
C TRP A 216 -5.68 -8.91 -32.19
N GLU A 217 -5.41 -10.20 -32.49
CA GLU A 217 -5.31 -10.66 -33.89
C GLU A 217 -5.78 -12.10 -34.09
N THR A 218 -5.30 -13.02 -33.25
CA THR A 218 -5.51 -14.46 -33.43
C THR A 218 -5.93 -15.13 -32.15
N ARG A 219 -6.66 -16.25 -32.25
CA ARG A 219 -6.99 -16.98 -31.03
C ARG A 219 -5.76 -17.58 -30.37
N ASP A 220 -4.66 -17.92 -31.04
CA ASP A 220 -3.58 -18.74 -30.43
C ASP A 220 -2.52 -17.98 -29.61
N LYS A 221 -2.61 -16.65 -29.54
CA LYS A 221 -1.66 -15.81 -28.81
C LYS A 221 -2.41 -14.77 -27.99
N PHE A 222 -2.02 -14.58 -26.73
CA PHE A 222 -2.51 -13.47 -25.93
C PHE A 222 -1.37 -12.73 -25.24
N GLY A 223 -1.58 -11.46 -24.95
CA GLY A 223 -0.76 -10.67 -24.04
C GLY A 223 -1.35 -10.67 -22.64
N ALA A 224 -0.50 -10.56 -21.62
CA ALA A 224 -0.90 -10.20 -20.27
C ALA A 224 -0.59 -8.71 -20.03
N THR A 225 -1.54 -7.99 -19.42
CA THR A 225 -1.44 -6.55 -19.19
C THR A 225 -2.01 -6.19 -17.83
N GLY A 226 -1.35 -5.26 -17.13
CA GLY A 226 -1.82 -4.68 -15.90
C GLY A 226 -1.85 -3.16 -15.97
N TYR A 227 -2.83 -2.57 -15.31
CA TYR A 227 -2.92 -1.13 -15.09
C TYR A 227 -3.10 -0.87 -13.61
N ARG A 228 -2.33 0.09 -13.09
CA ARG A 228 -2.41 0.58 -11.71
C ARG A 228 -2.77 2.05 -11.75
N ASP A 229 -3.83 2.42 -11.04
CA ASP A 229 -4.32 3.80 -10.96
C ASP A 229 -4.58 4.44 -12.33
N GLY A 230 -4.95 3.62 -13.32
CA GLY A 230 -5.20 4.01 -14.70
C GLY A 230 -3.97 3.96 -15.60
N GLU A 231 -2.77 3.89 -15.01
CA GLU A 231 -1.50 3.87 -15.70
C GLU A 231 -1.07 2.43 -16.04
N TRP A 232 -0.45 2.26 -17.20
CA TRP A 232 0.02 0.96 -17.65
C TRP A 232 1.27 0.51 -16.87
N ASP A 233 1.22 -0.69 -16.30
CA ASP A 233 2.36 -1.28 -15.60
C ASP A 233 3.30 -1.98 -16.60
N LYS A 234 4.41 -1.29 -16.91
CA LYS A 234 5.41 -1.74 -17.90
C LYS A 234 6.05 -3.08 -17.54
N ASN A 235 6.02 -3.49 -16.28
CA ASN A 235 6.67 -4.73 -15.83
C ASN A 235 5.93 -6.00 -16.24
N LEU A 236 4.69 -5.88 -16.74
CA LEU A 236 3.81 -7.03 -17.01
C LEU A 236 3.65 -7.37 -18.50
N ASN A 237 4.26 -6.62 -19.43
CA ASN A 237 3.99 -6.85 -20.84
C ASN A 237 4.73 -8.08 -21.39
N LYS A 238 4.00 -9.18 -21.57
CA LYS A 238 4.52 -10.41 -22.20
C LYS A 238 3.47 -11.03 -23.11
N THR A 239 3.92 -11.50 -24.27
CA THR A 239 3.14 -12.37 -25.14
C THR A 239 3.30 -13.81 -24.67
N ILE A 240 2.18 -14.52 -24.55
CA ILE A 240 2.12 -15.92 -24.12
C ILE A 240 1.44 -16.70 -25.24
N ASN A 241 2.12 -17.75 -25.72
CA ASN A 241 1.53 -18.71 -26.63
C ASN A 241 0.56 -19.59 -25.84
N PHE A 242 -0.63 -19.81 -26.38
CA PHE A 242 -1.58 -20.73 -25.78
C PHE A 242 -2.26 -21.57 -26.86
N LYS A 243 -2.76 -22.74 -26.46
CA LYS A 243 -3.49 -23.62 -27.38
C LYS A 243 -4.96 -23.25 -27.33
N ASN A 244 -5.56 -22.99 -28.50
CA ASN A 244 -6.97 -22.60 -28.66
C ASN A 244 -8.02 -23.51 -28.00
N SER A 245 -7.66 -24.76 -27.65
CA SER A 245 -8.56 -25.71 -26.99
C SER A 245 -8.68 -25.53 -25.48
N ASP A 246 -7.73 -24.83 -24.86
CA ASP A 246 -7.51 -24.92 -23.42
C ASP A 246 -8.09 -23.71 -22.67
N TYR A 247 -8.54 -23.94 -21.44
CA TYR A 247 -8.88 -22.86 -20.52
C TYR A 247 -7.62 -22.16 -20.02
N ILE A 248 -7.65 -20.83 -19.97
CA ILE A 248 -6.61 -20.00 -19.37
C ILE A 248 -6.97 -19.80 -17.90
N THR A 249 -6.15 -20.33 -16.99
CA THR A 249 -6.35 -20.16 -15.56
C THR A 249 -5.69 -18.86 -15.10
N ILE A 250 -6.48 -17.97 -14.49
CA ILE A 250 -5.99 -16.73 -13.90
C ILE A 250 -6.17 -16.83 -12.39
N LYS A 251 -5.11 -16.54 -11.66
CA LYS A 251 -5.12 -16.51 -10.20
C LYS A 251 -4.46 -15.24 -9.72
N PHE A 252 -5.05 -14.56 -8.75
CA PHE A 252 -4.33 -13.58 -7.95
C PHE A 252 -4.33 -13.95 -6.47
N GLN A 253 -3.26 -13.53 -5.79
CA GLN A 253 -3.09 -13.69 -4.36
C GLN A 253 -2.57 -12.39 -3.74
N VAL A 254 -3.18 -11.99 -2.63
CA VAL A 254 -2.65 -10.95 -1.74
C VAL A 254 -1.66 -11.58 -0.76
N LYS A 255 -0.41 -11.14 -0.80
CA LYS A 255 0.67 -11.51 0.14
C LYS A 255 0.70 -10.55 1.33
N SER A 256 1.68 -10.75 2.22
CA SER A 256 1.96 -9.81 3.30
C SER A 256 2.15 -8.39 2.76
N LYS A 257 1.81 -7.38 3.57
CA LYS A 257 1.88 -5.95 3.20
C LYS A 257 1.07 -5.59 1.94
N ASN A 258 0.04 -6.36 1.58
CA ASN A 258 -0.81 -6.11 0.41
C ASN A 258 -0.07 -6.09 -0.94
N PHE A 259 0.94 -6.94 -1.10
CA PHE A 259 1.47 -7.23 -2.44
C PHE A 259 0.53 -8.16 -3.19
N ILE A 260 0.28 -7.88 -4.47
CA ILE A 260 -0.52 -8.75 -5.33
C ILE A 260 0.41 -9.54 -6.24
N GLU A 261 0.27 -10.86 -6.25
CA GLU A 261 0.87 -11.71 -7.28
C GLU A 261 -0.22 -12.24 -8.19
N CYS A 262 -0.02 -12.15 -9.51
CA CYS A 262 -0.90 -12.79 -10.49
C CYS A 262 -0.18 -13.92 -11.23
N TYR A 263 -0.89 -15.02 -11.39
CA TYR A 263 -0.43 -16.22 -12.07
C TYR A 263 -1.34 -16.49 -13.27
N ILE A 264 -0.72 -16.88 -14.38
CA ILE A 264 -1.40 -17.37 -15.58
C ILE A 264 -0.96 -18.82 -15.78
N ASN A 265 -1.92 -19.74 -15.83
CA ASN A 265 -1.66 -21.18 -15.96
C ASN A 265 -0.64 -21.71 -14.93
N GLY A 266 -0.75 -21.22 -13.68
CA GLY A 266 0.14 -21.59 -12.57
C GLY A 266 1.51 -20.92 -12.57
N LYS A 267 1.89 -20.21 -13.63
CA LYS A 267 3.15 -19.47 -13.71
C LYS A 267 2.97 -18.05 -13.22
N LEU A 268 3.88 -17.59 -12.36
CA LEU A 268 3.89 -16.21 -11.87
C LEU A 268 4.24 -15.25 -13.02
N GLU A 269 3.30 -14.38 -13.39
CA GLU A 269 3.50 -13.43 -14.49
C GLU A 269 3.50 -11.98 -14.02
N TYR A 270 2.77 -11.67 -12.93
CA TYR A 270 2.75 -10.33 -12.34
C TYR A 270 3.24 -10.33 -10.90
N LYS A 271 4.25 -9.51 -10.63
CA LYS A 271 4.75 -9.23 -9.29
C LYS A 271 5.22 -7.77 -9.21
N PRO A 272 4.32 -6.83 -8.88
CA PRO A 272 4.69 -5.44 -8.75
C PRO A 272 5.62 -5.23 -7.55
N THR A 273 6.48 -4.22 -7.67
CA THR A 273 7.40 -3.77 -6.61
C THR A 273 6.71 -2.91 -5.55
N GLU A 274 5.52 -2.41 -5.85
CA GLU A 274 4.77 -1.50 -5.00
C GLU A 274 3.54 -2.17 -4.36
N ILE A 275 3.32 -1.80 -3.10
CA ILE A 275 2.15 -2.16 -2.31
C ILE A 275 0.89 -1.50 -2.92
N ILE A 276 -0.25 -2.21 -2.92
CA ILE A 276 -1.53 -1.61 -3.30
C ILE A 276 -2.26 -1.04 -2.08
N ASN A 277 -3.08 -0.01 -2.31
CA ASN A 277 -3.98 0.52 -1.29
C ASN A 277 -4.93 -0.59 -0.81
N PRO A 278 -4.97 -0.94 0.50
CA PRO A 278 -5.80 -2.03 0.99
C PRO A 278 -7.29 -1.86 0.70
N ARG A 279 -7.80 -0.62 0.57
CA ARG A 279 -9.21 -0.37 0.28
C ARG A 279 -9.67 -0.97 -1.05
N ILE A 280 -8.79 -1.02 -2.06
CA ILE A 280 -9.20 -1.55 -3.38
C ILE A 280 -9.46 -3.07 -3.35
N LEU A 281 -9.09 -3.75 -2.25
CA LEU A 281 -9.34 -5.17 -2.05
C LEU A 281 -10.79 -5.48 -1.64
N GLU A 282 -11.57 -4.49 -1.24
CA GLU A 282 -12.94 -4.67 -0.75
C GLU A 282 -13.97 -4.79 -1.88
N LYS A 283 -13.57 -4.50 -3.13
CA LYS A 283 -14.45 -4.55 -4.29
C LYS A 283 -13.72 -5.10 -5.52
N VAL A 284 -14.24 -6.19 -6.07
CA VAL A 284 -13.66 -6.89 -7.22
C VAL A 284 -14.70 -7.18 -8.28
N PHE A 285 -14.29 -7.01 -9.53
CA PHE A 285 -15.10 -7.33 -10.72
C PHE A 285 -14.34 -8.30 -11.60
N LEU A 286 -15.03 -9.31 -12.11
CA LEU A 286 -14.62 -10.01 -13.32
C LEU A 286 -15.05 -9.17 -14.51
N VAL A 287 -14.18 -9.03 -15.51
CA VAL A 287 -14.40 -8.12 -16.65
C VAL A 287 -14.00 -8.79 -17.96
N ALA A 288 -14.73 -8.50 -19.03
CA ALA A 288 -14.34 -8.85 -20.40
C ALA A 288 -14.81 -7.78 -21.40
N TRP A 289 -14.04 -7.58 -22.47
CA TRP A 289 -14.33 -6.61 -23.53
C TRP A 289 -13.56 -6.91 -24.83
N GLY A 290 -13.92 -6.26 -25.94
CA GLY A 290 -13.40 -6.56 -27.28
C GLY A 290 -12.65 -5.43 -28.00
N ASP A 291 -12.46 -4.27 -27.37
CA ASP A 291 -11.92 -3.04 -28.00
C ASP A 291 -12.65 -2.71 -29.33
N GLY A 292 -13.98 -2.61 -29.27
CA GLY A 292 -14.82 -2.31 -30.43
C GLY A 292 -15.09 -3.48 -31.38
N ASN A 293 -14.63 -4.70 -31.04
CA ASN A 293 -14.90 -5.91 -31.81
C ASN A 293 -15.82 -6.88 -31.04
N PRO A 294 -16.65 -7.66 -31.76
CA PRO A 294 -17.41 -8.78 -31.20
C PRO A 294 -16.55 -9.72 -30.38
N TYR A 295 -16.93 -9.88 -29.12
CA TYR A 295 -16.27 -10.82 -28.21
C TYR A 295 -17.24 -11.74 -27.49
N ARG A 296 -16.74 -12.93 -27.18
CA ARG A 296 -17.41 -13.88 -26.29
C ARG A 296 -16.37 -14.62 -25.47
N VAL A 297 -16.46 -14.51 -24.15
CA VAL A 297 -15.54 -15.16 -23.20
C VAL A 297 -16.36 -15.90 -22.15
N GLU A 298 -16.09 -17.18 -21.97
CA GLU A 298 -16.64 -17.98 -20.90
C GLU A 298 -15.73 -17.92 -19.68
N PHE A 299 -16.29 -17.69 -18.49
CA PHE A 299 -15.64 -17.79 -17.19
C PHE A 299 -16.13 -19.04 -16.46
N ASP A 300 -15.21 -19.85 -15.95
CA ASP A 300 -15.51 -21.06 -15.18
C ASP A 300 -14.69 -21.13 -13.88
N LYS A 301 -15.09 -22.07 -13.01
CA LYS A 301 -14.37 -22.43 -11.77
C LYS A 301 -13.91 -21.22 -10.95
N ILE A 302 -14.78 -20.22 -10.87
CA ILE A 302 -14.53 -19.00 -10.12
C ILE A 302 -14.60 -19.33 -8.63
N SER A 303 -13.50 -19.13 -7.93
CA SER A 303 -13.34 -19.37 -6.51
C SER A 303 -12.54 -18.24 -5.88
N TYR A 304 -12.90 -17.85 -4.65
CA TYR A 304 -12.20 -16.79 -3.95
C TYR A 304 -12.12 -17.06 -2.44
N SER A 305 -11.30 -16.28 -1.75
CA SER A 305 -11.23 -16.24 -0.29
C SER A 305 -11.08 -14.79 0.15
N ILE A 306 -11.64 -14.47 1.31
CA ILE A 306 -11.59 -13.15 1.93
C ILE A 306 -10.70 -13.19 3.18
N LYS A 307 -10.26 -12.02 3.63
CA LYS A 307 -9.56 -11.84 4.92
C LYS A 307 -10.54 -11.79 6.07
#